data_AF-A0ABD3VU72-F1
#
_entry.id   AF-A0ABD3VU72-F1
#
_cell.length_a   1.000
_cell.length_b   1.000
_cell.length_c   1.000
_cell.angle_alpha   90.00
_cell.angle_beta   90.00
_cell.angle_gamma   90.00
#
_symmetry.space_group_name_H-M   'P 1'
#
loop_
_entity.id
_entity.type
_entity.pdbx_description
1 polymer ?
#
loop_
_entity_poly.entity_id
_entity_poly.type
_entity_poly.pdbx_seq_one_letter_code
_entity_poly.pdbx_strand_id
1 'polypeptide(L)'
;MNLRKSTDLWDMNLRKSTGLRDMNLRKSTDLWDMNIRKSTGLGDMNLRKSTGLRDINHRKSTDLWDMSLRKSTGLRDMNLRKSTGLWDMNIGKSTDLWDMNIRRSTGLWDMNIRKSTGLKDMNLRKSTDLWDMNLRKSTDLWDMNLRKSTGLWDMNLIKSTDLWDMNLRKSTDLRDMNLR
;
A
#
# COMPACT_ATOMS: atom_id res chain seq x y z
N MET A 1 4.46 19.07 -2.70
CA MET A 1 3.05 19.46 -2.88
C MET A 1 2.28 19.19 -1.60
N ASN A 2 1.60 20.18 -1.03
CA ASN A 2 0.88 20.02 0.23
C ASN A 2 -0.54 20.60 0.11
N LEU A 3 -1.54 19.74 0.23
CA LEU A 3 -2.96 20.08 0.19
C LEU A 3 -3.56 19.88 1.59
N ARG A 4 -3.96 21.00 2.21
CA ARG A 4 -4.46 20.99 3.59
C ARG A 4 -5.90 20.50 3.69
N LYS A 5 -6.73 20.84 2.70
CA LYS A 5 -8.12 20.41 2.53
C LYS A 5 -8.45 20.40 1.04
N SER A 6 -9.17 19.39 0.61
CA SER A 6 -9.80 19.33 -0.70
C SER A 6 -11.22 18.79 -0.54
N THR A 7 -12.19 19.44 -1.15
CA THR A 7 -13.58 18.98 -1.27
C THR A 7 -13.91 18.97 -2.76
N ASP A 8 -14.67 17.98 -3.21
CA ASP A 8 -15.11 17.84 -4.61
C ASP A 8 -13.98 17.71 -5.65
N LEU A 9 -12.77 17.35 -5.21
CA LEU A 9 -11.67 17.04 -6.12
C LEU A 9 -11.80 15.59 -6.56
N TRP A 10 -12.55 15.33 -7.62
CA TRP A 10 -12.80 13.98 -8.13
C TRP A 10 -11.51 13.20 -8.39
N ASP A 11 -10.56 13.80 -9.10
CA ASP A 11 -9.31 13.14 -9.47
C ASP A 11 -8.08 13.98 -9.16
N MET A 12 -7.03 13.32 -8.68
CA MET A 12 -5.69 13.87 -8.57
C MET A 12 -4.74 13.11 -9.49
N ASN A 13 -4.34 13.75 -10.59
CA ASN A 13 -3.55 13.11 -11.65
C ASN A 13 -2.16 13.75 -11.78
N LEU A 14 -1.10 13.04 -11.39
CA LEU A 14 0.29 13.44 -11.61
C LEU A 14 0.91 12.62 -12.74
N ARG A 15 1.11 13.23 -13.91
CA ARG A 15 1.60 12.51 -15.10
C ARG A 15 3.10 12.26 -15.08
N LYS A 16 3.88 13.28 -14.72
CA LYS A 16 5.34 13.26 -14.58
C LYS A 16 5.71 14.24 -13.48
N SER A 17 6.52 13.81 -12.53
CA SER A 17 7.15 14.70 -11.55
C SER A 17 8.59 14.28 -11.30
N THR A 18 9.47 15.25 -11.14
CA THR A 18 10.89 15.07 -10.83
C THR A 18 11.24 15.97 -9.66
N GLY A 19 11.86 15.41 -8.62
CA GLY A 19 12.32 16.16 -7.44
C GLY A 19 11.20 16.65 -6.50
N LEU A 20 10.00 16.06 -6.59
CA LEU A 20 8.91 16.39 -5.68
C LEU A 20 9.14 15.69 -4.34
N ARG A 21 9.80 16.35 -3.38
CA ARG A 21 10.17 15.71 -2.11
C ARG A 21 8.99 15.06 -1.38
N ASP A 22 7.90 15.80 -1.17
CA ASP A 22 6.74 15.30 -0.42
C ASP A 22 5.42 15.61 -1.12
N MET A 23 4.50 14.66 -1.11
CA MET A 23 3.09 14.83 -1.43
C MET A 23 2.24 14.58 -0.19
N ASN A 24 1.65 15.63 0.35
CA ASN A 24 0.86 15.57 1.59
C ASN A 24 -0.59 15.98 1.32
N LEU A 25 -1.56 15.10 1.59
CA LEU A 25 -2.99 15.42 1.59
C LEU A 25 -3.57 15.19 2.99
N ARG A 26 -3.90 16.28 3.69
CA ARG A 26 -4.30 16.21 5.10
C ARG A 26 -5.75 15.80 5.31
N LYS A 27 -6.65 16.33 4.46
CA LYS A 27 -8.08 16.03 4.49
C LYS A 27 -8.61 16.09 3.05
N SER A 28 -9.29 15.03 2.63
CA SER A 28 -10.02 14.98 1.38
C SER A 28 -11.40 14.38 1.62
N THR A 29 -12.40 14.99 0.98
CA THR A 29 -13.73 14.42 0.83
C THR A 29 -14.02 14.35 -0.67
N ASP A 30 -14.57 13.24 -1.14
CA ASP A 30 -14.96 13.01 -2.54
C ASP A 30 -13.79 13.07 -3.54
N LEU A 31 -12.58 12.74 -3.09
CA LEU A 31 -11.52 12.34 -4.00
C LEU A 31 -11.76 10.90 -4.38
N TRP A 32 -11.97 10.58 -5.64
CA TRP A 32 -12.24 9.22 -6.13
C TRP A 32 -10.93 8.56 -6.50
N ASP A 33 -10.12 9.21 -7.33
CA ASP A 33 -8.90 8.62 -7.88
C ASP A 33 -7.66 9.46 -7.61
N MET A 34 -6.61 8.80 -7.14
CA MET A 34 -5.27 9.34 -7.10
C MET A 34 -4.35 8.56 -8.03
N ASN A 35 -3.96 9.15 -9.16
CA ASN A 35 -3.13 8.48 -10.16
C ASN A 35 -1.80 9.20 -10.34
N ILE A 36 -0.71 8.47 -10.07
CA ILE A 36 0.66 8.93 -10.35
C ILE A 36 1.27 8.00 -11.39
N ARG A 37 1.55 8.54 -12.58
CA ARG A 37 2.03 7.74 -13.72
C ARG A 37 3.53 7.53 -13.70
N LYS A 38 4.28 8.58 -13.42
CA LYS A 38 5.75 8.59 -13.37
C LYS A 38 6.20 9.62 -12.35
N SER A 39 6.95 9.19 -11.35
CA SER A 39 7.65 10.07 -10.42
C SER A 39 9.09 9.62 -10.24
N THR A 40 9.99 10.58 -10.10
CA THR A 40 11.38 10.35 -9.72
C THR A 40 11.74 11.30 -8.57
N GLY A 41 12.27 10.76 -7.47
CA GLY A 41 12.61 11.53 -6.27
C GLY A 41 11.38 11.98 -5.48
N LEU A 42 10.35 11.13 -5.40
CA LEU A 42 9.16 11.38 -4.58
C LEU A 42 9.37 10.84 -3.18
N GLY A 43 10.11 11.51 -2.30
CA GLY A 43 10.41 11.03 -0.95
C GLY A 43 9.19 10.44 -0.24
N ASP A 44 8.21 11.28 0.12
CA ASP A 44 7.07 10.84 0.92
C ASP A 44 5.73 11.11 0.24
N MET A 45 4.81 10.17 0.37
CA MET A 45 3.39 10.34 0.07
C MET A 45 2.54 10.07 1.29
N ASN A 46 1.92 11.11 1.85
CA ASN A 46 1.10 10.99 3.05
C ASN A 46 -0.36 11.43 2.83
N LEU A 47 -1.27 10.49 3.00
CA LEU A 47 -2.72 10.69 3.02
C LEU A 47 -3.22 10.52 4.45
N ARG A 48 -3.63 11.62 5.10
CA ARG A 48 -3.97 11.57 6.55
C ARG A 48 -5.41 11.18 6.82
N LYS A 49 -6.36 11.78 6.09
CA LYS A 49 -7.79 11.52 6.21
C LYS A 49 -8.42 11.66 4.84
N SER A 50 -8.96 10.56 4.32
CA SER A 50 -9.71 10.56 3.08
C SER A 50 -11.06 9.87 3.27
N THR A 51 -12.10 10.44 2.68
CA THR A 51 -13.42 9.84 2.60
C THR A 51 -13.84 9.86 1.13
N GLY A 52 -14.22 8.69 0.59
CA GLY A 52 -14.62 8.55 -0.81
C GLY A 52 -13.48 8.24 -1.79
N LEU A 53 -12.22 8.19 -1.31
CA LEU A 53 -11.08 7.70 -2.11
C LEU A 53 -11.32 6.27 -2.46
N ARG A 54 -11.52 5.98 -3.75
CA ARG A 54 -11.75 4.65 -4.29
C ARG A 54 -10.44 4.01 -4.69
N ASP A 55 -9.63 4.74 -5.47
CA ASP A 55 -8.46 4.15 -6.10
C ASP A 55 -7.19 4.99 -5.87
N ILE A 56 -6.11 4.31 -5.50
CA ILE A 56 -4.75 4.85 -5.57
C ILE A 56 -3.95 4.02 -6.56
N ASN A 57 -3.55 4.64 -7.68
CA ASN A 57 -2.73 3.98 -8.69
C ASN A 57 -1.37 4.65 -8.85
N HIS A 58 -0.32 3.91 -8.55
CA HIS A 58 1.06 4.32 -8.84
C HIS A 58 1.67 3.42 -9.91
N ARG A 59 1.90 3.98 -11.10
CA ARG A 59 2.34 3.15 -12.24
C ARG A 59 3.85 2.93 -12.28
N LYS A 60 4.63 3.98 -12.05
CA LYS A 60 6.10 3.94 -12.03
C LYS A 60 6.62 4.97 -11.03
N SER A 61 7.30 4.51 -10.00
CA SER A 61 8.14 5.35 -9.15
C SER A 61 9.59 4.92 -9.22
N THR A 62 10.48 5.90 -9.14
CA THR A 62 11.87 5.71 -8.76
C THR A 62 12.12 6.63 -7.57
N ASP A 63 12.62 6.08 -6.47
CA ASP A 63 12.87 6.78 -5.21
C ASP A 63 11.58 7.34 -4.60
N LEU A 64 10.57 6.48 -4.44
CA LEU A 64 9.49 6.76 -3.50
C LEU A 64 9.80 6.08 -2.19
N TRP A 65 10.27 6.79 -1.17
CA TRP A 65 10.70 6.17 0.09
C TRP A 65 9.51 5.70 0.90
N ASP A 66 8.56 6.59 1.18
CA ASP A 66 7.46 6.30 2.10
C ASP A 66 6.10 6.53 1.47
N MET A 67 5.20 5.56 1.64
CA MET A 67 3.78 5.72 1.38
C MET A 67 2.98 5.49 2.66
N SER A 68 2.31 6.52 3.16
CA SER A 68 1.48 6.44 4.36
C SER A 68 0.03 6.83 4.12
N LEU A 69 -0.89 5.94 4.48
CA LEU A 69 -2.33 6.19 4.54
C LEU A 69 -2.81 6.00 5.98
N ARG A 70 -3.10 7.10 6.70
CA ARG A 70 -3.43 7.01 8.13
C ARG A 70 -4.88 6.64 8.40
N LYS A 71 -5.83 7.24 7.67
CA LYS A 71 -7.26 7.00 7.80
C LYS A 71 -7.92 7.13 6.44
N SER A 72 -8.51 6.06 5.95
CA SER A 72 -9.34 6.05 4.74
C SER A 72 -10.67 5.36 4.99
N THR A 73 -11.70 5.86 4.33
CA THR A 73 -13.02 5.22 4.23
C THR A 73 -13.42 5.18 2.77
N GLY A 74 -13.67 3.98 2.26
CA GLY A 74 -14.07 3.74 0.87
C GLY A 74 -12.93 3.48 -0.12
N LEU A 75 -11.68 3.34 0.36
CA LEU A 75 -10.54 2.96 -0.50
C LEU A 75 -10.73 1.54 -0.92
N ARG A 76 -11.15 1.29 -2.16
CA ARG A 76 -11.35 -0.04 -2.73
C ARG A 76 -10.02 -0.61 -3.16
N ASP A 77 -9.28 0.14 -3.98
CA ASP A 77 -8.11 -0.40 -4.67
C ASP A 77 -6.85 0.42 -4.41
N MET A 78 -5.78 -0.26 -4.00
CA MET A 78 -4.43 0.28 -3.99
C MET A 78 -3.53 -0.53 -4.93
N ASN A 79 -3.07 0.11 -6.02
CA ASN A 79 -2.28 -0.55 -7.06
C ASN A 79 -0.91 0.12 -7.24
N LEU A 80 0.16 -0.57 -6.88
CA LEU A 80 1.54 -0.20 -7.24
C LEU A 80 2.08 -1.14 -8.32
N ARG A 81 2.31 -0.62 -9.52
CA ARG A 81 2.75 -1.47 -10.65
C ARG A 81 4.25 -1.69 -10.73
N LYS A 82 5.02 -0.62 -10.52
CA LYS A 82 6.49 -0.63 -10.55
C LYS A 82 6.99 0.42 -9.57
N SER A 83 7.64 -0.01 -8.51
CA SER A 83 8.34 0.87 -7.58
C SER A 83 9.78 0.41 -7.40
N THR A 84 10.69 1.35 -7.31
CA THR A 84 12.09 1.12 -6.95
C THR A 84 12.44 2.07 -5.82
N GLY A 85 12.94 1.53 -4.72
CA GLY A 85 13.29 2.28 -3.52
C GLY A 85 12.10 2.67 -2.64
N LEU A 86 11.06 1.83 -2.56
CA LEU A 86 9.93 1.99 -1.63
C LEU A 86 10.21 1.36 -0.30
N TRP A 87 10.86 2.09 0.60
CA TRP A 87 11.25 1.57 1.91
C TRP A 87 10.02 1.15 2.70
N ASP A 88 9.06 2.07 2.91
CA ASP A 88 7.93 1.81 3.79
C ASP A 88 6.58 2.00 3.11
N MET A 89 5.71 1.02 3.29
CA MET A 89 4.27 1.15 3.05
C MET A 89 3.48 0.98 4.34
N ASN A 90 2.79 2.03 4.76
CA ASN A 90 2.08 2.09 6.03
C ASN A 90 0.59 2.45 5.87
N ILE A 91 -0.30 1.51 6.19
CA ILE A 91 -1.75 1.76 6.29
C ILE A 91 -2.18 1.67 7.76
N GLY A 92 -2.59 2.82 8.31
CA GLY A 92 -2.97 2.93 9.71
C GLY A 92 -4.37 2.40 10.02
N LYS A 93 -5.38 2.94 9.34
CA LYS A 93 -6.78 2.53 9.42
C LYS A 93 -7.41 2.65 8.05
N SER A 94 -7.93 1.55 7.53
CA SER A 94 -8.79 1.57 6.34
C SER A 94 -10.11 0.88 6.63
N THR A 95 -11.19 1.47 6.14
CA THR A 95 -12.50 0.84 6.05
C THR A 95 -12.80 0.66 4.57
N ASP A 96 -13.05 -0.59 4.17
CA ASP A 96 -13.37 -1.05 2.81
C ASP A 96 -12.18 -1.20 1.83
N LEU A 97 -10.97 -1.52 2.32
CA LEU A 97 -9.80 -1.83 1.46
C LEU A 97 -9.94 -3.15 0.72
N TRP A 98 -10.68 -3.22 -0.37
CA TRP A 98 -10.92 -4.50 -1.05
C TRP A 98 -9.63 -5.13 -1.57
N ASP A 99 -8.86 -4.39 -2.37
CA ASP A 99 -7.70 -4.94 -3.05
C ASP A 99 -6.44 -4.11 -2.79
N MET A 100 -5.38 -4.80 -2.38
CA MET A 100 -4.01 -4.28 -2.41
C MET A 100 -3.16 -5.09 -3.37
N ASN A 101 -2.69 -4.46 -4.44
CA ASN A 101 -1.89 -5.09 -5.48
C ASN A 101 -0.55 -4.37 -5.69
N ILE A 102 0.54 -5.06 -5.39
CA ILE A 102 1.90 -4.61 -5.71
C ILE A 102 2.51 -5.61 -6.70
N ARG A 103 2.81 -5.14 -7.92
CA ARG A 103 3.19 -6.05 -9.04
C ARG A 103 4.68 -6.24 -9.27
N ARG A 104 5.47 -5.22 -8.97
CA ARG A 104 6.93 -5.22 -9.03
C ARG A 104 7.44 -4.16 -8.06
N SER A 105 8.13 -4.59 -7.02
CA SER A 105 8.80 -3.70 -6.09
C SER A 105 10.23 -4.16 -5.89
N THR A 106 11.15 -3.21 -5.80
CA THR A 106 12.55 -3.46 -5.44
C THR A 106 12.90 -2.51 -4.31
N GLY A 107 13.43 -3.07 -3.20
CA GLY A 107 13.68 -2.32 -1.98
C GLY A 107 12.41 -2.03 -1.19
N LEU A 108 11.48 -2.99 -1.09
CA LEU A 108 10.27 -2.85 -0.27
C LEU A 108 10.48 -3.26 1.18
N TRP A 109 11.21 -2.52 1.99
CA TRP A 109 11.65 -3.03 3.29
C TRP A 109 10.48 -3.43 4.20
N ASP A 110 9.55 -2.51 4.45
CA ASP A 110 8.45 -2.76 5.37
C ASP A 110 7.07 -2.53 4.73
N MET A 111 6.18 -3.50 4.94
CA MET A 111 4.75 -3.33 4.68
C MET A 111 3.97 -3.54 5.97
N ASN A 112 3.25 -2.51 6.41
CA ASN A 112 2.46 -2.55 7.64
C ASN A 112 1.03 -2.06 7.43
N ILE A 113 0.09 -2.91 7.78
CA ILE A 113 -1.34 -2.60 7.80
C ILE A 113 -1.85 -2.87 9.21
N ARG A 114 -2.25 -1.81 9.93
CA ARG A 114 -2.51 -1.88 11.37
C ARG A 114 -3.94 -2.19 11.77
N LYS A 115 -4.89 -1.74 10.95
CA LYS A 115 -6.33 -1.98 11.10
C LYS A 115 -6.97 -1.87 9.72
N SER A 116 -7.55 -2.96 9.25
CA SER A 116 -8.35 -2.96 8.03
C SER A 116 -9.65 -3.70 8.29
N THR A 117 -10.77 -3.13 7.87
CA THR A 117 -12.05 -3.83 7.82
C THR A 117 -12.42 -3.99 6.36
N GLY A 118 -12.59 -5.23 5.89
CA GLY A 118 -12.88 -5.53 4.49
C GLY A 118 -11.64 -5.67 3.59
N LEU A 119 -10.49 -6.10 4.14
CA LEU A 119 -9.29 -6.38 3.32
C LEU A 119 -9.42 -7.66 2.51
N LYS A 120 -10.17 -7.70 1.42
CA LYS A 120 -10.43 -8.97 0.72
C LYS A 120 -9.14 -9.60 0.20
N ASP A 121 -8.40 -8.89 -0.65
CA ASP A 121 -7.28 -9.46 -1.36
C ASP A 121 -5.99 -8.64 -1.15
N MET A 122 -4.91 -9.34 -0.79
CA MET A 122 -3.56 -8.81 -0.83
C MET A 122 -2.70 -9.61 -1.78
N ASN A 123 -2.27 -8.98 -2.88
CA ASN A 123 -1.39 -9.59 -3.87
C ASN A 123 -0.06 -8.84 -3.98
N LEU A 124 1.03 -9.51 -3.63
CA LEU A 124 2.38 -9.04 -3.92
C LEU A 124 3.05 -10.00 -4.91
N ARG A 125 3.47 -9.44 -6.05
CA ARG A 125 4.16 -10.18 -7.11
C ARG A 125 5.52 -9.55 -7.35
N LYS A 126 6.54 -10.38 -7.57
CA LYS A 126 7.90 -9.95 -7.93
C LYS A 126 8.42 -8.83 -7.02
N SER A 127 8.47 -9.14 -5.73
CA SER A 127 9.11 -8.26 -4.75
C SER A 127 10.53 -8.72 -4.51
N THR A 128 11.46 -7.77 -4.47
CA THR A 128 12.84 -8.02 -4.08
C THR A 128 13.17 -7.11 -2.92
N ASP A 129 13.82 -7.68 -1.90
CA ASP A 129 14.15 -7.02 -0.63
C ASP A 129 12.90 -6.57 0.12
N LEU A 130 11.91 -7.47 0.23
CA LEU A 130 10.82 -7.27 1.20
C LEU A 130 11.26 -7.80 2.53
N TRP A 131 11.58 -7.01 3.56
CA TRP A 131 12.04 -7.58 4.83
C TRP A 131 10.85 -8.04 5.69
N ASP A 132 9.94 -7.12 5.98
CA ASP A 132 8.86 -7.36 6.92
C ASP A 132 7.48 -7.13 6.30
N MET A 133 6.58 -8.09 6.52
CA MET A 133 5.15 -7.93 6.27
C MET A 133 4.35 -8.10 7.56
N ASN A 134 3.68 -7.03 7.97
CA ASN A 134 2.92 -6.96 9.21
C ASN A 134 1.46 -6.58 8.95
N LEU A 135 0.54 -7.52 9.10
CA LEU A 135 -0.90 -7.26 9.09
C LEU A 135 -1.48 -7.47 10.49
N ARG A 136 -2.06 -6.43 11.06
CA ARG A 136 -2.66 -6.45 12.39
C ARG A 136 -4.13 -6.08 12.31
N LYS A 137 -4.97 -6.75 13.09
CA LYS A 137 -6.40 -6.43 13.28
C LYS A 137 -7.11 -6.24 11.93
N SER A 138 -7.04 -7.29 11.10
CA SER A 138 -7.78 -7.35 9.85
C SER A 138 -9.07 -8.13 10.08
N THR A 139 -10.20 -7.53 9.73
CA THR A 139 -11.48 -8.24 9.64
C THR A 139 -11.73 -8.47 8.16
N ASP A 140 -12.11 -9.70 7.79
CA ASP A 140 -12.34 -10.11 6.40
C ASP A 140 -11.10 -10.14 5.48
N LEU A 141 -9.96 -10.69 5.93
CA LEU A 141 -8.85 -10.99 5.01
C LEU A 141 -9.11 -12.26 4.21
N TRP A 142 -9.64 -12.20 2.99
CA TRP A 142 -9.98 -13.44 2.27
C TRP A 142 -8.72 -14.12 1.72
N ASP A 143 -7.97 -13.43 0.85
CA ASP A 143 -6.83 -14.02 0.16
C ASP A 143 -5.54 -13.21 0.37
N MET A 144 -4.47 -13.90 0.75
CA MET A 144 -3.10 -13.36 0.72
C MET A 144 -2.23 -14.15 -0.27
N ASN A 145 -1.72 -13.47 -1.29
CA ASN A 145 -0.98 -14.06 -2.39
C ASN A 145 0.38 -13.40 -2.58
N LEU A 146 1.45 -14.12 -2.24
CA LEU A 146 2.85 -13.70 -2.41
C LEU A 146 3.53 -14.58 -3.46
N ARG A 147 3.99 -13.97 -4.54
CA ARG A 147 4.59 -14.69 -5.68
C ARG A 147 5.92 -14.08 -6.09
N LYS A 148 6.96 -14.92 -6.14
CA LYS A 148 8.31 -14.50 -6.55
C LYS A 148 8.83 -13.37 -5.65
N SER A 149 8.73 -13.57 -4.35
CA SER A 149 9.25 -12.64 -3.34
C SER A 149 10.63 -13.13 -2.91
N THR A 150 11.65 -12.28 -2.98
CA THR A 150 13.00 -12.60 -2.51
C THR A 150 13.38 -11.67 -1.38
N GLY A 151 14.05 -12.19 -0.35
CA GLY A 151 14.42 -11.41 0.83
C GLY A 151 13.30 -11.18 1.85
N LEU A 152 12.15 -11.87 1.73
CA LEU A 152 11.08 -11.91 2.77
C LEU A 152 11.61 -12.55 4.02
N TRP A 153 11.86 -11.80 5.09
CA TRP A 153 12.40 -12.33 6.34
C TRP A 153 11.28 -12.69 7.30
N ASP A 154 10.41 -11.72 7.59
CA ASP A 154 9.37 -11.87 8.61
C ASP A 154 7.96 -11.60 8.06
N MET A 155 7.03 -12.47 8.42
CA MET A 155 5.61 -12.28 8.17
C MET A 155 4.79 -12.46 9.44
N ASN A 156 4.10 -11.41 9.86
CA ASN A 156 3.20 -11.45 11.01
C ASN A 156 1.77 -11.09 10.60
N LEU A 157 0.86 -12.03 10.82
CA LEU A 157 -0.59 -11.82 10.78
C LEU A 157 -1.12 -11.95 12.20
N ILE A 158 -1.64 -10.86 12.77
CA ILE A 158 -2.08 -10.81 14.17
C ILE A 158 -3.52 -10.32 14.26
N LYS A 159 -4.38 -11.11 14.91
CA LYS A 159 -5.81 -10.86 15.10
C LYS A 159 -6.53 -10.68 13.77
N SER A 160 -6.36 -11.66 12.88
CA SER A 160 -7.17 -11.80 11.67
C SER A 160 -8.31 -12.78 11.95
N THR A 161 -9.56 -12.38 11.75
CA THR A 161 -10.72 -13.23 12.09
C THR A 161 -11.16 -14.15 10.97
N ASP A 162 -10.82 -13.85 9.71
CA ASP A 162 -11.43 -14.49 8.55
C ASP A 162 -10.42 -14.76 7.42
N LEU A 163 -9.21 -15.26 7.75
CA LEU A 163 -8.24 -15.69 6.72
C LEU A 163 -8.70 -16.96 6.01
N TRP A 164 -9.06 -16.87 4.72
CA TRP A 164 -9.51 -18.01 3.92
C TRP A 164 -8.38 -18.71 3.16
N ASP A 165 -7.56 -17.98 2.41
CA ASP A 165 -6.41 -18.54 1.68
C ASP A 165 -5.13 -17.71 1.89
N MET A 166 -4.01 -18.42 2.08
CA MET A 166 -2.66 -17.85 2.04
C MET A 166 -1.77 -18.67 1.12
N ASN A 167 -1.25 -18.02 0.07
CA ASN A 167 -0.47 -18.65 -0.98
C ASN A 167 0.91 -18.01 -1.13
N LEU A 168 1.95 -18.75 -0.73
CA LEU A 168 3.35 -18.36 -0.92
C LEU A 168 3.97 -19.22 -2.02
N ARG A 169 4.31 -18.60 -3.16
CA ARG A 169 4.93 -19.31 -4.29
C ARG A 169 6.23 -18.68 -4.72
N LYS A 170 7.28 -19.51 -4.78
CA LYS A 170 8.63 -19.07 -5.16
C LYS A 170 9.08 -17.90 -4.26
N SER A 171 8.75 -17.99 -2.98
CA SER A 171 9.28 -17.08 -1.96
C SER A 171 10.56 -17.68 -1.41
N THR A 172 11.63 -16.90 -1.34
CA THR A 172 12.89 -17.31 -0.71
C THR A 172 13.15 -16.49 0.54
N ASP A 173 14.00 -17.00 1.41
CA ASP A 173 14.56 -16.30 2.58
C ASP A 173 13.60 -16.06 3.75
N LEU A 174 12.37 -16.62 3.71
CA LEU A 174 11.40 -16.57 4.82
C LEU A 174 11.97 -17.28 6.04
N ARG A 175 12.26 -16.49 7.08
CA ARG A 175 12.77 -16.97 8.37
C ARG A 175 11.64 -17.22 9.33
N ASP A 176 10.80 -16.22 9.56
CA ASP A 176 9.73 -16.28 10.54
C ASP A 176 8.35 -15.99 9.94
N MET A 177 7.40 -16.87 10.24
CA MET A 177 5.98 -16.67 9.97
C MET A 177 5.16 -16.87 11.23
N ASN A 178 4.38 -15.86 11.60
CA ASN A 178 3.57 -15.86 12.81
C ASN A 178 2.12 -15.52 12.48
N LEU A 179 1.24 -16.50 12.66
CA LEU A 179 -0.20 -16.37 12.48
C LEU A 179 -0.87 -16.49 13.86
N ARG A 180 -1.43 -15.39 14.37
CA ARG A 180 -2.08 -15.27 15.69
C ARG A 180 -3.38 -14.48 15.60
#